data_AF-A0A940Z963-F1
#
_entry.id   AF-A0A940Z963-F1
#
_cell.length_a   1.000
_cell.length_b   1.000
_cell.length_c   1.000
_cell.angle_alpha   90.00
_cell.angle_beta   90.00
_cell.angle_gamma   90.00
#
_symmetry.space_group_name_H-M   'P 1'
#
loop_
_entity.id
_entity.type
_entity.pdbx_description
1 polymer ?
#
loop_
_entity_poly.entity_id
_entity_poly.type
_entity_poly.pdbx_seq_one_letter_code
_entity_poly.pdbx_strand_id
1 'polypeptide(L)' 'MGTILFPGGAAFRTWAPFATQVFVAGDFNGWDSTANPLTSEGNGYWYGEVNGVHIRDQYKLMILNDG' A
#
# COMPACT_ATOMS: atom_id res chain seq x y z
N MET A 1 -11.28 -5.05 -0.39
CA MET A 1 -9.82 -5.25 -0.22
C MET A 1 -9.18 -5.23 -1.60
N GLY A 2 -7.95 -4.76 -1.73
CA GLY A 2 -7.24 -4.64 -3.01
C GLY A 2 -6.99 -3.19 -3.42
N THR A 3 -6.83 -2.97 -4.72
CA THR A 3 -6.47 -1.68 -5.31
C THR A 3 -7.67 -1.08 -6.03
N ILE A 4 -7.94 0.20 -5.79
CA ILE A 4 -9.00 0.96 -6.44
C ILE A 4 -8.36 2.16 -7.15
N LEU A 5 -8.46 2.19 -8.49
CA LEU A 5 -7.97 3.32 -9.28
C LEU A 5 -8.93 4.51 -9.16
N PHE A 6 -8.36 5.71 -9.10
CA PHE A 6 -9.08 6.98 -9.19
C PHE A 6 -8.31 7.95 -10.11
N PRO A 7 -8.90 9.08 -10.54
CA PRO A 7 -8.19 10.03 -11.38
C PRO A 7 -6.88 10.51 -10.75
N GLY A 8 -5.75 10.11 -11.34
CA GLY A 8 -4.42 10.51 -10.88
C GLY A 8 -3.79 9.62 -9.81
N GLY A 9 -4.39 8.47 -9.44
CA GLY A 9 -3.78 7.59 -8.43
C GLY A 9 -4.55 6.30 -8.14
N ALA A 10 -4.17 5.65 -7.05
CA ALA A 10 -4.83 4.45 -6.55
C ALA A 10 -4.90 4.43 -5.02
N ALA A 11 -6.00 3.91 -4.50
CA ALA A 11 -6.14 3.54 -3.11
C ALA A 11 -5.80 2.05 -2.94
N PHE A 12 -4.98 1.72 -1.94
CA PHE A 12 -4.60 0.37 -1.57
C PHE A 12 -5.20 0.01 -0.22
N ARG A 13 -5.82 -1.17 -0.13
CA ARG A 13 -6.34 -1.69 1.14
C ARG A 13 -6.02 -3.15 1.32
N THR A 14 -5.44 -3.52 2.45
CA THR A 14 -5.11 -4.90 2.78
C THR A 14 -5.49 -5.26 4.20
N TRP A 15 -5.61 -6.56 4.47
CA TRP A 15 -5.78 -7.11 5.81
C TRP A 15 -4.47 -7.79 6.21
N ALA A 16 -3.84 -7.25 7.25
CA ALA A 16 -2.60 -7.73 7.81
C ALA A 16 -2.63 -7.48 9.33
N PRO A 17 -3.34 -8.33 10.11
CA PRO A 17 -3.64 -8.09 11.53
C PRO A 17 -2.43 -8.15 12.46
N PHE A 18 -1.36 -8.79 12.02
CA PHE A 18 -0.12 -8.92 12.78
C PHE A 18 1.00 -8.03 12.24
N ALA A 19 0.68 -7.13 11.30
CA ALA A 19 1.68 -6.18 10.81
C ALA A 19 1.90 -5.08 11.85
N THR A 20 3.15 -4.67 12.04
CA THR A 20 3.50 -3.44 12.74
C THR A 20 3.51 -2.25 11.79
N GLN A 21 3.82 -2.49 10.51
CA GLN A 21 3.79 -1.49 9.46
C GLN A 21 3.51 -2.13 8.10
N VAL A 22 2.83 -1.39 7.22
CA VAL A 22 2.59 -1.80 5.83
C VAL A 22 2.94 -0.65 4.90
N PHE A 23 3.65 -0.95 3.81
CA PHE A 23 3.90 -0.02 2.71
C PHE A 23 3.43 -0.61 1.39
N VAL A 24 3.33 0.23 0.37
CA VAL A 24 3.21 -0.21 -1.03
C VAL A 24 4.44 0.25 -1.82
N ALA A 25 5.02 -0.68 -2.57
CA ALA A 25 6.14 -0.42 -3.48
C ALA A 25 5.76 -0.86 -4.89
N GLY A 26 6.12 -0.07 -5.89
CA GLY A 26 5.76 -0.36 -7.28
C GLY A 26 6.44 0.57 -8.28
N ASP A 27 6.06 0.43 -9.55
CA ASP A 27 6.68 1.20 -10.63
C ASP A 27 6.56 2.72 -10.41
N PHE A 28 5.44 3.19 -9.87
CA PHE A 28 5.15 4.60 -9.54
C PHE A 28 6.06 5.24 -8.48
N ASN A 29 6.78 4.44 -7.69
CA ASN A 29 7.72 4.93 -6.68
C ASN A 29 9.14 4.36 -6.84
N GLY A 30 9.45 3.79 -8.01
CA GLY A 30 10.76 3.19 -8.27
C GLY A 30 11.08 1.99 -7.37
N TRP A 31 10.04 1.29 -6.88
CA TRP A 31 10.16 0.15 -5.96
C TRP A 31 10.77 0.48 -4.59
N ASP A 32 10.69 1.73 -4.13
CA ASP A 32 11.06 2.08 -2.76
C ASP A 32 10.10 1.42 -1.76
N SER A 33 10.62 0.53 -0.93
CA SER A 33 9.86 -0.23 0.06
C SER A 33 9.33 0.59 1.23
N THR A 34 9.73 1.87 1.34
CA THR A 34 9.42 2.75 2.48
C THR A 34 8.69 4.04 2.09
N ALA A 35 8.59 4.36 0.79
CA ALA A 35 8.06 5.64 0.32
C ALA A 35 6.56 5.86 0.58
N ASN A 36 5.75 4.80 0.56
CA ASN A 36 4.29 4.91 0.67
C ASN A 36 3.73 4.04 1.81
N PRO A 37 3.80 4.51 3.08
CA PRO A 37 3.21 3.82 4.21
C PRO A 37 1.67 3.83 4.14
N LEU A 38 1.05 2.72 4.52
CA LEU A 38 -0.39 2.63 4.77
C LEU A 38 -0.67 2.91 6.25
N THR A 39 -1.83 3.52 6.49
CA THR A 39 -2.36 3.81 7.82
C THR A 39 -3.17 2.63 8.33
N SER A 40 -2.95 2.24 9.59
CA SER A 40 -3.81 1.26 10.26
C SER A 40 -5.18 1.88 10.55
N GLU A 41 -6.24 1.21 10.09
CA GLU A 41 -7.63 1.55 10.39
C GLU A 41 -8.17 0.76 11.61
N GLY A 42 -7.29 0.00 12.29
CA GLY A 42 -7.68 -0.94 13.35
C GLY A 42 -8.15 -2.29 12.81
N ASN A 43 -8.26 -3.28 13.71
CA ASN A 43 -8.68 -4.67 13.38
C ASN A 43 -7.87 -5.32 12.24
N GLY A 44 -6.62 -4.90 12.05
CA GLY A 44 -5.73 -5.40 11.02
C GLY A 44 -5.96 -4.86 9.61
N TYR A 45 -6.81 -3.85 9.45
CA TYR A 45 -7.00 -3.19 8.15
C TYR A 45 -5.98 -2.08 7.97
N TRP A 46 -5.44 -1.99 6.75
CA TRP A 46 -4.47 -0.98 6.35
C TRP A 46 -4.95 -0.29 5.08
N TYR A 47 -4.84 1.04 5.04
CA TYR A 47 -5.31 1.88 3.94
C TYR A 47 -4.29 2.96 3.57
N GLY A 48 -4.12 3.24 2.28
CA GLY A 48 -3.35 4.39 1.81
C GLY A 48 -3.67 4.75 0.36
N GLU A 49 -3.55 6.03 0.05
CA GLU A 49 -3.68 6.55 -1.31
C GLU A 49 -2.32 6.96 -1.85
N VAL A 50 -2.04 6.61 -3.11
CA VAL A 50 -0.81 6.98 -3.80
C VAL A 50 -1.17 7.63 -5.12
N ASN A 51 -0.62 8.83 -5.34
CA ASN A 51 -0.75 9.56 -6.61
C ASN A 51 0.24 9.01 -7.65
N GLY A 52 -0.07 9.22 -8.93
CA GLY A 52 0.80 8.81 -10.04
C GLY A 52 0.76 7.31 -10.36
N VAL A 53 -0.14 6.55 -9.73
CA VAL A 53 -0.36 5.14 -10.06
C VAL A 53 -1.17 5.02 -11.34
N HIS A 54 -0.72 4.18 -12.25
CA HIS A 54 -1.33 3.94 -13.55
C HIS A 54 -1.79 2.50 -13.73
N ILE A 55 -2.72 2.30 -14.69
CA ILE A 55 -3.11 0.96 -15.12
C ILE A 55 -1.87 0.22 -15.63
N ARG A 56 -1.67 -1.00 -15.14
CA ARG A 56 -0.52 -1.91 -15.40
C ARG A 56 0.74 -1.66 -14.58
N ASP A 57 0.78 -0.62 -13.74
CA ASP A 57 1.87 -0.51 -12.77
C ASP A 57 1.86 -1.75 -11.88
N GLN A 58 3.03 -2.37 -11.77
CA GLN A 58 3.25 -3.47 -10.86
C GLN A 58 3.47 -2.93 -9.45
N TYR A 59 3.00 -3.68 -8.46
CA TYR A 59 3.22 -3.34 -7.06
C TYR A 59 3.31 -4.57 -6.18
N LYS A 60 3.86 -4.38 -4.99
CA LYS A 60 3.82 -5.31 -3.85
C LYS A 60 3.50 -4.56 -2.58
N LEU A 61 2.87 -5.25 -1.64
CA LEU A 61 2.73 -4.79 -0.27
C LEU A 61 3.95 -5.24 0.52
N MET A 62 4.62 -4.30 1.17
CA MET A 62 5.73 -4.58 2.08
C MET A 62 5.16 -4.63 3.49
N ILE A 63 5.09 -5.82 4.07
CA ILE A 63 4.49 -6.06 5.39
C ILE A 63 5.63 -6.31 6.37
N LEU A 64 5.73 -5.50 7.42
CA LEU A 64 6.67 -5.69 8.50
C LEU A 64 5.95 -6.17 9.76
N ASN A 65 6.67 -6.97 10.54
CA ASN A 65 6.24 -7.43 11.84
C ASN A 65 7.47 -7.46 12.76
N ASP A 66 7.52 -6.54 13.71
CA ASP A 66 8.57 -6.45 14.73
C ASP A 66 8.14 -7.26 15.95
N GLY A 67 8.29 -8.59 15.84
CA GLY A 67 7.75 -9.60 16.76
C GLY A 67 8.02 -9.39 18.24
#